data_AF-A0A838CW34-F1
#
_entry.id   AF-A0A838CW34-F1
#
_cell.length_a   1.000
_cell.length_b   1.000
_cell.length_c   1.000
_cell.angle_alpha   90.00
_cell.angle_beta   90.00
_cell.angle_gamma   90.00
#
_symmetry.space_group_name_H-M   'P 1'
#
loop_
_entity.id
_entity.type
_entity.pdbx_description
1 polymer ?
#
loop_
_entity_poly.entity_id
_entity_poly.type
_entity_poly.pdbx_seq_one_letter_code
_entity_poly.pdbx_strand_id
1 'polypeptide(L)'
;MKRVEQSLLDAGTMTPDYEEGDVQPGSKMGKRLRDAFVANRSQGGNEGFYQHVARSLVEENGGVYAKISLFFVVAFAFLWGGIRLYVAYFESISGILAILVFLGLFAAPILGFFSGMVVPGWKKYVLMLVNVALLIFMNYSLV
;
A
#
# COMPACT_ATOMS: atom_id res chain seq x y z
N MET A 1 1.64 14.90 -10.44
CA MET A 1 3.11 14.98 -10.56
C MET A 1 3.61 16.41 -10.74
N LYS A 2 3.13 17.19 -11.72
CA LYS A 2 3.57 18.59 -11.93
C LYS A 2 3.45 19.52 -10.70
N ARG A 3 2.38 19.40 -9.91
CA ARG A 3 2.25 20.14 -8.63
C ARG A 3 3.29 19.72 -7.58
N VAL A 4 3.69 18.45 -7.58
CA VAL A 4 4.67 17.92 -6.63
C VAL A 4 6.06 18.40 -7.00
N GLU A 5 6.39 18.40 -8.29
CA GLU A 5 7.62 18.99 -8.82
C GLU A 5 7.76 20.45 -8.40
N GLN A 6 6.73 21.28 -8.63
CA GLN A 6 6.72 22.68 -8.19
C GLN A 6 6.93 22.80 -6.68
N SER A 7 6.24 22.00 -5.88
CA SER A 7 6.43 22.02 -4.42
C SER A 7 7.85 21.64 -3.99
N LEU A 8 8.55 20.76 -4.72
CA LEU A 8 9.93 20.38 -4.43
C LEU A 8 10.92 21.47 -4.83
N LEU A 9 10.65 22.18 -5.93
CA LEU A 9 11.40 23.35 -6.39
C LEU A 9 11.21 24.53 -5.43
N ASP A 10 9.97 24.85 -5.06
CA ASP A 10 9.62 25.93 -4.14
C ASP A 10 10.22 25.70 -2.74
N ALA A 11 10.32 24.44 -2.32
CA ALA A 11 10.95 24.06 -1.05
C ALA A 11 12.49 24.07 -1.10
N GLY A 12 13.11 24.32 -2.26
CA GLY A 12 14.57 24.28 -2.44
C GLY A 12 15.17 22.88 -2.28
N THR A 13 14.33 21.84 -2.33
CA THR A 13 14.77 20.45 -2.15
C THR A 13 15.26 19.80 -3.44
N MET A 14 14.99 20.45 -4.57
CA MET A 14 15.37 20.02 -5.91
C MET A 14 15.63 21.26 -6.77
N THR A 15 16.59 21.18 -7.69
CA THR A 15 16.86 22.25 -8.67
C THR A 15 15.99 22.09 -9.92
N PRO A 16 15.85 23.13 -10.77
CA PRO A 16 15.13 23.04 -12.05
C PRO A 16 15.70 21.96 -13.00
N ASP A 17 16.98 21.62 -12.85
CA ASP A 17 17.67 20.59 -13.62
C ASP A 17 17.52 19.18 -13.01
N TYR A 18 16.61 19.02 -12.03
CA TYR A 18 16.35 17.79 -11.29
C TYR A 18 17.59 17.24 -10.55
N GLU A 19 18.39 18.13 -9.97
CA GLU A 19 19.46 17.78 -9.03
C GLU A 19 19.02 17.96 -7.58
N GLU A 20 19.77 17.37 -6.64
CA GLU A 20 19.52 17.59 -5.22
C GLU A 20 19.72 19.06 -4.86
N GLY A 21 18.73 19.68 -4.22
CA GLY A 21 18.86 21.03 -3.68
C GLY A 21 19.55 21.05 -2.32
N ASP A 22 19.92 22.25 -1.87
CA ASP A 22 20.59 22.46 -0.56
C ASP A 22 19.70 22.11 0.63
N VAL A 23 18.37 22.11 0.45
CA VAL A 23 17.42 21.83 1.51
C VAL A 23 17.05 20.35 1.50
N GLN A 24 17.22 19.67 2.64
CA GLN A 24 16.73 18.31 2.78
C GLN A 24 15.20 18.28 2.98
N PRO A 25 14.48 17.37 2.30
CA PRO A 25 13.06 17.21 2.52
C PRO A 25 12.75 16.74 3.95
N GLY A 26 11.87 17.45 4.66
CA GLY A 26 11.52 17.18 6.06
C GLY A 26 10.74 15.89 6.32
N SER A 27 10.34 15.15 5.27
CA SER A 27 9.60 13.89 5.40
C SER A 27 10.20 12.77 4.55
N LYS A 28 10.05 11.52 5.01
CA LYS A 28 10.48 10.33 4.25
C LYS A 28 9.82 10.25 2.87
N MET A 29 8.56 10.67 2.76
CA MET A 29 7.85 10.72 1.48
C MET A 29 8.41 11.80 0.56
N GLY A 30 8.72 12.99 1.09
CA GLY A 30 9.36 14.05 0.33
C GLY A 30 10.73 13.64 -0.22
N LYS A 31 11.52 12.91 0.59
CA LYS A 31 12.79 12.33 0.14
C LYS A 31 12.61 11.37 -1.03
N ARG A 32 11.70 10.40 -0.91
CA ARG A 32 11.42 9.44 -1.99
C ARG A 32 10.88 10.10 -3.26
N LEU A 33 10.05 11.13 -3.11
CA LEU A 33 9.56 11.91 -4.25
C LEU A 33 10.71 12.61 -4.97
N ARG A 34 11.56 13.34 -4.24
CA ARG A 34 12.76 13.96 -4.80
C ARG A 34 13.66 12.93 -5.48
N ASP A 35 13.97 11.83 -4.80
CA ASP A 35 14.85 10.79 -5.31
C ASP A 35 14.29 10.17 -6.61
N ALA A 36 12.97 10.00 -6.71
CA ALA A 36 12.31 9.55 -7.93
C ALA A 36 12.42 10.56 -9.09
N PHE A 37 12.36 11.87 -8.84
CA PHE A 37 12.58 12.90 -9.87
C PHE A 37 14.05 12.91 -10.33
N VAL A 38 14.99 12.94 -9.39
CA VAL A 38 16.44 12.94 -9.66
C VAL A 38 16.87 11.69 -10.44
N ALA A 39 16.38 10.51 -10.05
CA ALA A 39 16.69 9.25 -10.71
C ALA A 39 16.21 9.19 -12.17
N ASN A 40 15.20 9.98 -12.54
CA ASN A 40 14.63 10.02 -13.88
C ASN A 40 15.05 11.28 -14.66
N ARG A 41 16.00 12.10 -14.17
CA ARG A 41 16.40 13.37 -14.78
C ARG A 41 16.80 13.28 -16.26
N SER A 42 17.39 12.16 -16.68
CA SER A 42 17.77 11.91 -18.07
C SER A 42 16.58 11.83 -19.02
N GLN A 43 15.37 11.68 -18.49
CA GLN A 43 14.11 11.62 -19.22
C GLN A 43 13.36 12.96 -19.20
N GLY A 44 13.93 14.04 -18.64
CA GLY A 44 13.27 15.34 -18.38
C GLY A 44 12.71 16.07 -19.61
N GLY A 45 13.03 15.60 -20.83
CA GLY A 45 12.48 16.12 -22.10
C GLY A 45 11.52 15.17 -22.83
N ASN A 46 11.27 13.97 -22.30
CA ASN A 46 10.46 12.96 -22.97
C ASN A 46 8.97 13.06 -22.62
N GLU A 47 8.11 12.83 -23.61
CA GLU A 47 6.69 12.55 -23.40
C GLU A 47 6.55 11.30 -22.53
N GLY A 48 6.26 11.48 -21.24
CA GLY A 48 6.17 10.38 -20.28
C GLY A 48 7.08 10.49 -19.07
N PHE A 49 7.89 11.56 -18.94
CA PHE A 49 8.73 11.80 -17.76
C PHE A 49 8.01 11.56 -16.43
N TYR A 50 6.83 12.16 -16.25
CA TYR A 50 6.04 11.99 -15.02
C TYR A 50 5.56 10.55 -14.79
N GLN A 51 5.36 9.78 -15.85
CA GLN A 51 4.98 8.37 -15.75
C GLN A 51 6.17 7.53 -15.28
N HIS A 52 7.39 7.84 -15.74
CA HIS A 52 8.62 7.23 -15.25
C HIS A 52 8.88 7.57 -13.78
N VAL A 53 8.72 8.83 -13.38
CA VAL A 53 8.84 9.24 -11.96
C VAL A 53 7.81 8.51 -11.09
N ALA A 54 6.55 8.43 -11.54
CA ALA A 54 5.51 7.71 -10.81
C ALA A 54 5.82 6.21 -10.67
N ARG A 55 6.33 5.59 -11.75
CA ARG A 55 6.73 4.18 -11.73
C ARG A 55 7.90 3.94 -10.77
N SER A 56 8.94 4.77 -10.83
CA SER A 56 10.10 4.69 -9.95
C SER A 56 9.69 4.82 -8.48
N LEU A 57 8.77 5.76 -8.18
CA LEU A 57 8.23 5.94 -6.84
C LEU A 57 7.46 4.70 -6.35
N VAL A 58 6.66 4.08 -7.22
CA VAL A 58 5.93 2.85 -6.88
C VAL A 58 6.89 1.67 -6.68
N GLU A 59 7.92 1.54 -7.52
CA GLU A 59 8.91 0.48 -7.40
C GLU A 59 9.71 0.59 -6.09
N GLU A 60 10.15 1.79 -5.74
CA GLU A 60 10.86 2.05 -4.47
C GLU A 60 9.96 1.81 -3.24
N ASN A 61 8.67 2.14 -3.35
CA ASN A 61 7.69 1.90 -2.29
C ASN A 61 7.10 0.48 -2.29
N GLY A 62 7.46 -0.37 -3.26
CA GLY A 62 6.88 -1.71 -3.43
C GLY A 62 6.99 -2.58 -2.17
N GLY A 63 8.10 -2.44 -1.43
CA GLY A 63 8.29 -3.15 -0.16
C GLY A 63 7.33 -2.70 0.95
N VAL A 64 6.92 -1.43 0.97
CA VAL A 64 5.93 -0.92 1.93
C VAL A 64 4.54 -1.45 1.59
N TYR A 65 4.14 -1.41 0.33
CA TYR A 65 2.85 -1.94 -0.11
C TYR A 65 2.75 -3.46 0.11
N ALA A 66 3.84 -4.19 -0.09
CA ALA A 66 3.90 -5.62 0.23
C ALA A 66 3.69 -5.88 1.74
N LYS A 67 4.32 -5.07 2.61
CA LYS A 67 4.12 -5.16 4.06
C LYS A 67 2.68 -4.82 4.47
N ILE A 68 2.07 -3.82 3.84
CA ILE A 68 0.66 -3.46 4.09
C ILE A 68 -0.26 -4.60 3.67
N SER A 69 -0.04 -5.19 2.50
CA SER A 69 -0.82 -6.34 2.02
C SER A 69 -0.70 -7.53 2.98
N LEU A 70 0.52 -7.83 3.43
CA LEU A 70 0.76 -8.90 4.40
C LEU A 70 0.15 -8.60 5.78
N PHE A 71 0.17 -7.34 6.23
CA PHE A 71 -0.49 -6.92 7.45
C PHE A 71 -1.99 -7.25 7.41
N PHE A 72 -2.66 -6.99 6.29
CA PHE A 72 -4.08 -7.33 6.15
C PHE A 72 -4.35 -8.84 6.15
N VAL A 73 -3.46 -9.65 5.55
CA VAL A 73 -3.54 -11.12 5.63
C VAL A 73 -3.45 -11.59 7.08
N VAL A 74 -2.50 -11.05 7.84
CA VAL A 74 -2.32 -11.37 9.26
C VAL A 74 -3.49 -10.88 10.10
N ALA A 75 -3.97 -9.66 9.87
CA ALA A 75 -5.13 -9.09 10.55
C ALA A 75 -6.38 -9.94 10.30
N PHE A 76 -6.60 -10.42 9.07
CA PHE A 76 -7.68 -11.34 8.76
C PHE A 76 -7.58 -12.62 9.60
N ALA A 77 -6.40 -13.24 9.66
CA ALA A 77 -6.20 -14.47 10.44
C ALA A 77 -6.49 -14.25 11.93
N PHE A 78 -6.06 -13.12 12.50
CA PHE A 78 -6.36 -12.75 13.89
C PHE A 78 -7.84 -12.47 14.13
N LEU A 79 -8.52 -11.75 13.23
CA LEU A 79 -9.96 -11.50 13.34
C LEU A 79 -10.75 -12.81 13.26
N TRP A 80 -10.40 -13.69 12.32
CA TRP A 80 -11.08 -14.96 12.10
C TRP A 80 -10.85 -15.95 13.24
N GLY A 81 -9.60 -16.09 13.70
CA GLY A 81 -9.28 -16.95 14.85
C GLY A 81 -9.84 -16.38 16.16
N GLY A 82 -9.70 -15.06 16.36
CA GLY A 82 -10.15 -14.37 17.55
C GLY A 82 -11.66 -14.46 17.74
N ILE A 83 -12.44 -14.31 16.67
CA ILE A 83 -13.91 -14.43 16.77
C ILE A 83 -14.35 -15.85 17.11
N ARG A 84 -13.71 -16.87 16.54
CA ARG A 84 -14.00 -18.28 16.82
C ARG A 84 -13.68 -18.62 18.28
N LEU A 85 -12.54 -18.15 18.78
CA LEU A 85 -12.17 -18.31 20.18
C LEU A 85 -13.18 -17.59 21.09
N TYR A 86 -13.51 -16.33 20.79
CA TYR A 86 -14.47 -15.57 21.58
C TYR A 86 -15.83 -16.27 21.69
N VAL A 87 -16.39 -16.71 20.56
CA VAL A 87 -17.67 -17.43 20.54
C VAL A 87 -17.57 -18.76 21.27
N ALA A 88 -16.45 -19.48 21.19
CA ALA A 88 -16.25 -20.73 21.92
C ALA A 88 -16.22 -20.53 23.46
N TYR A 89 -15.76 -19.38 23.95
CA TYR A 89 -15.68 -19.10 25.40
C TYR A 89 -16.94 -18.45 25.97
N PHE A 90 -17.60 -17.56 25.23
CA PHE A 90 -18.72 -16.75 25.73
C PHE A 90 -20.08 -17.22 25.22
N GLU A 91 -20.12 -18.24 24.35
CA GLU A 91 -21.30 -18.85 23.70
C GLU A 91 -22.23 -17.86 22.96
N SER A 92 -21.89 -16.58 22.96
CA SER A 92 -22.68 -15.49 22.40
C SER A 92 -21.78 -14.32 22.03
N ILE A 93 -22.24 -13.52 21.08
CA ILE A 93 -21.59 -12.27 20.71
C ILE A 93 -22.64 -11.16 20.59
N SER A 94 -22.30 -9.97 21.08
CA SER A 94 -23.13 -8.79 20.86
C SER A 94 -23.26 -8.51 19.36
N GLY A 95 -24.48 -8.22 18.90
CA GLY A 95 -24.75 -7.96 17.48
C GLY A 95 -23.87 -6.84 16.88
N ILE A 96 -23.55 -5.80 17.65
CA ILE A 96 -22.67 -4.72 17.19
C ILE A 96 -21.24 -5.21 16.97
N LEU A 97 -20.70 -6.00 17.91
CA LEU A 97 -19.37 -6.58 17.79
C LEU A 97 -19.30 -7.55 16.61
N ALA A 98 -20.34 -8.36 16.41
CA ALA A 98 -20.43 -9.27 15.26
C ALA A 98 -20.37 -8.52 13.93
N ILE A 99 -21.11 -7.41 13.80
CA ILE A 99 -21.10 -6.57 12.59
C ILE A 99 -19.70 -6.00 12.33
N LEU A 100 -19.04 -5.45 13.35
CA LEU A 100 -17.69 -4.87 13.21
C LEU A 100 -16.66 -5.91 12.77
N VAL A 101 -16.72 -7.09 13.36
CA VAL A 101 -15.81 -8.19 13.00
C VAL A 101 -16.08 -8.67 11.58
N PHE A 102 -17.35 -8.83 11.19
CA PHE A 102 -17.71 -9.23 9.84
C PHE A 102 -17.24 -8.21 8.80
N LEU A 103 -17.44 -6.92 9.07
CA LEU A 103 -16.93 -5.85 8.22
C LEU A 103 -15.40 -5.90 8.11
N GLY A 104 -14.69 -6.14 9.22
CA GLY A 104 -13.24 -6.31 9.24
C GLY A 104 -12.77 -7.52 8.43
N LEU A 105 -13.46 -8.66 8.53
CA LEU A 105 -13.15 -9.88 7.79
C LEU A 105 -13.31 -9.71 6.27
N PHE A 106 -14.30 -8.92 5.82
CA PHE A 106 -14.44 -8.58 4.41
C PHE A 106 -13.45 -7.50 3.97
N ALA A 107 -13.28 -6.45 4.77
CA ALA A 107 -12.45 -5.31 4.41
C ALA A 107 -10.96 -5.67 4.36
N ALA A 108 -10.46 -6.50 5.28
CA ALA A 108 -9.06 -6.86 5.36
C ALA A 108 -8.52 -7.44 4.03
N PRO A 109 -9.06 -8.53 3.47
CA PRO A 109 -8.54 -9.08 2.23
C PRO A 109 -8.77 -8.17 1.02
N ILE A 110 -9.81 -7.33 1.00
CA ILE A 110 -10.02 -6.33 -0.06
C ILE A 110 -8.90 -5.26 -0.03
N LEU A 111 -8.60 -4.71 1.15
CA LEU A 111 -7.53 -3.73 1.33
C LEU A 111 -6.15 -4.38 1.08
N GLY A 112 -5.98 -5.63 1.49
CA GLY A 112 -4.79 -6.44 1.20
C GLY A 112 -4.60 -6.68 -0.30
N PHE A 113 -5.68 -6.93 -1.04
CA PHE A 113 -5.66 -7.07 -2.49
C PHE A 113 -5.23 -5.78 -3.19
N PHE A 114 -5.86 -4.65 -2.87
CA PHE A 114 -5.52 -3.36 -3.48
C PHE A 114 -4.09 -2.92 -3.17
N SER A 115 -3.62 -3.12 -1.95
CA SER A 115 -2.21 -2.85 -1.60
C SER A 115 -1.26 -3.80 -2.34
N GLY A 116 -1.64 -5.07 -2.52
CA GLY A 116 -0.89 -6.04 -3.33
C GLY A 116 -0.77 -5.66 -4.80
N MET A 117 -1.82 -5.05 -5.40
CA MET A 117 -1.82 -4.65 -6.82
C MET A 117 -0.75 -3.61 -7.18
N VAL A 118 -0.34 -2.80 -6.20
CA VAL A 118 0.66 -1.72 -6.35
C VAL A 118 2.08 -2.25 -6.18
N VAL A 119 2.26 -3.48 -5.70
CA VAL A 119 3.59 -4.10 -5.57
C VAL A 119 4.17 -4.39 -6.96
N PRO A 120 5.45 -4.10 -7.20
CA PRO A 120 6.12 -4.42 -8.46
C PRO A 120 6.51 -5.92 -8.55
N GLY A 121 6.53 -6.45 -9.77
CA GLY A 121 7.04 -7.79 -10.08
C GLY A 121 6.13 -8.95 -9.66
N TRP A 122 6.69 -10.16 -9.59
CA TRP A 122 5.93 -11.40 -9.38
C TRP A 122 5.22 -11.46 -8.01
N LYS A 123 5.76 -10.77 -7.00
CA LYS A 123 5.19 -10.71 -5.64
C LYS A 123 3.77 -10.14 -5.62
N LYS A 124 3.45 -9.26 -6.57
CA LYS A 124 2.09 -8.76 -6.82
C LYS A 124 1.09 -9.89 -6.94
N TYR A 125 1.35 -10.85 -7.83
CA TYR A 125 0.41 -11.93 -8.13
C TYR A 125 0.23 -12.85 -6.93
N VAL A 126 1.30 -13.12 -6.18
CA VAL A 126 1.22 -13.92 -4.94
C VAL A 126 0.36 -13.22 -3.90
N LEU A 127 0.61 -11.93 -3.63
CA LEU A 127 -0.17 -11.17 -2.65
C LEU A 127 -1.64 -11.04 -3.06
N MET A 128 -1.92 -10.79 -4.33
CA MET A 128 -3.27 -10.77 -4.86
C MET A 128 -3.96 -12.13 -4.70
N LEU A 129 -3.29 -13.22 -5.07
CA LEU A 129 -3.84 -14.57 -4.99
C LEU A 129 -4.14 -14.97 -3.55
N VAL A 130 -3.25 -14.65 -2.60
CA VAL A 130 -3.49 -14.90 -1.16
C VAL A 130 -4.73 -14.17 -0.69
N ASN A 131 -4.89 -12.87 -1.00
CA ASN A 131 -6.06 -12.11 -0.58
C ASN A 131 -7.37 -12.59 -1.24
N VAL A 132 -7.32 -13.00 -2.51
CA VAL A 132 -8.46 -13.64 -3.18
C VAL A 132 -8.81 -14.98 -2.52
N ALA A 133 -7.80 -15.80 -2.20
CA ALA A 133 -8.00 -17.06 -1.51
C ALA A 133 -8.63 -16.85 -0.12
N LEU A 134 -8.26 -15.79 0.62
CA LEU A 134 -8.90 -15.44 1.88
C LEU A 134 -10.37 -15.04 1.72
N LEU A 135 -10.71 -14.27 0.67
CA LEU A 135 -12.11 -13.95 0.36
C LEU A 135 -12.94 -15.20 0.06
N ILE A 136 -12.38 -16.12 -0.75
CA ILE A 136 -13.02 -17.40 -1.08
C ILE A 136 -13.17 -18.23 0.20
N PHE A 137 -12.10 -18.38 0.98
CA PHE A 137 -12.12 -19.11 2.24
C PHE A 137 -13.16 -18.57 3.21
N MET A 138 -13.23 -17.24 3.38
CA MET A 138 -14.22 -16.60 4.23
C MET A 138 -15.64 -16.97 3.81
N ASN A 139 -15.94 -16.93 2.50
CA ASN A 139 -17.26 -17.30 1.96
C ASN A 139 -17.64 -18.74 2.37
N TYR A 140 -16.73 -19.69 2.22
CA TYR A 140 -16.97 -21.09 2.62
C TYR A 140 -17.00 -21.30 4.15
N SER A 141 -16.29 -20.48 4.92
CA SER A 141 -16.20 -20.64 6.38
C SER A 141 -17.39 -20.07 7.16
N LEU A 142 -18.24 -19.29 6.48
CA LEU A 142 -19.44 -18.64 7.00
C LEU A 142 -20.73 -19.42 6.67
N VAL A 143 -20.66 -20.37 5.73
CA VAL A 143 -21.71 -21.35 5.40
C VAL A 143 -21.58 -22.54 6.34
#